data_AF-A0A7X2MP18-F1
#
_entry.id   AF-A0A7X2MP18-F1
#
_cell.length_a   1.000
_cell.length_b   1.000
_cell.length_c   1.000
_cell.angle_alpha   90.00
_cell.angle_beta   90.00
_cell.angle_gamma   90.00
#
_symmetry.space_group_name_H-M   'P 1'
#
loop_
_entity.id
_entity.type
_entity.pdbx_description
1 polymer ?
#
loop_
_entity_poly.entity_id
_entity_poly.type
_entity_poly.pdbx_seq_one_letter_code
_entity_poly.pdbx_strand_id
1 'polypeptide(L)'
;VPEHTAFTNKQLLEIMMAQDFQDLTGQVIKRMMDVIQEIERQLLMVLLENMPEVSAEKRQEGTSLLNGPQIHADAPGVVANQDQVDDLLDSLGF
;
A
#
# COMPACT_ATOMS: atom_id res chain seq x y z
N VAL A 1 59.76 29.08 12.73
CA VAL A 1 58.86 28.19 13.52
C VAL A 1 57.63 28.93 14.05
N PRO A 2 57.74 30.07 14.78
CA PRO A 2 56.56 30.76 15.35
C PRO A 2 55.57 31.26 14.29
N GLU A 3 56.08 31.74 13.16
CA GLU A 3 55.28 32.29 12.06
C GLU A 3 54.45 31.20 11.35
N HIS A 4 55.02 30.03 11.11
CA HIS A 4 54.29 28.88 10.57
C HIS A 4 53.22 28.38 11.55
N THR A 5 53.49 28.37 12.86
CA THR A 5 52.50 28.02 13.89
C THR A 5 51.34 29.02 13.93
N ALA A 6 51.63 30.33 13.84
CA ALA A 6 50.61 31.37 13.81
C ALA A 6 49.76 31.29 12.53
N PHE A 7 50.39 31.00 11.38
CA PHE A 7 49.70 30.80 10.11
C PHE A 7 48.74 29.60 10.16
N THR A 8 49.21 28.45 10.65
CA THR A 8 48.35 27.26 10.82
C THR A 8 47.19 27.52 11.78
N ASN A 9 47.42 28.21 12.90
CA ASN A 9 46.37 28.57 13.84
C ASN A 9 45.28 29.45 13.18
N LYS A 10 45.69 30.43 12.36
CA LYS A 10 44.75 31.27 11.61
C LYS A 10 43.91 30.45 10.63
N GLN A 11 44.51 29.51 9.91
CA GLN A 11 43.79 28.63 8.98
C GLN A 11 42.78 27.73 9.70
N LEU A 12 43.12 27.20 10.88
CA LEU A 12 42.19 26.39 11.67
C LEU A 12 40.99 27.21 12.18
N LEU A 13 41.19 28.49 12.53
CA LEU A 13 40.11 29.41 12.89
C LEU A 13 39.22 29.75 11.69
N GLU A 14 39.82 29.99 10.52
CA GLU A 14 39.07 30.21 9.28
C GLU A 14 38.21 28.98 8.91
N ILE A 15 38.76 27.77 9.04
CA ILE A 15 38.03 26.51 8.84
C ILE A 15 36.87 26.38 9.84
N MET A 16 37.11 26.66 11.13
CA MET A 16 36.08 26.58 12.17
C MET A 16 34.94 27.59 11.94
N MET A 17 35.27 28.82 11.54
CA MET A 17 34.24 29.82 11.23
C MET A 17 33.44 29.41 10.00
N ALA A 18 34.09 28.86 8.97
CA ALA A 18 33.42 28.39 7.76
C ALA A 18 32.59 27.10 7.95
N GLN A 19 32.58 26.48 9.14
CA GLN A 19 31.73 25.33 9.45
C GLN A 19 30.30 25.72 9.86
N ASP A 20 30.02 27.02 10.00
CA ASP A 20 28.69 27.59 10.20
C ASP A 20 27.65 27.20 9.13
N PHE A 21 28.09 26.78 7.94
CA PHE A 21 27.24 26.17 6.90
C PHE A 21 26.47 24.91 7.37
N GLN A 22 26.95 24.23 8.42
CA GLN A 22 26.28 23.03 8.95
C GLN A 22 24.91 23.37 9.58
N ASP A 23 24.79 24.50 10.30
CA ASP A 23 23.52 24.92 10.90
C ASP A 23 22.49 25.25 9.83
N LEU A 24 22.92 25.99 8.80
CA LEU A 24 22.05 26.36 7.69
C LEU A 24 21.56 25.13 6.91
N THR A 25 22.43 24.16 6.66
CA THR A 25 22.06 22.90 5.98
C THR A 25 21.09 22.08 6.82
N GLY A 26 21.32 21.99 8.13
CA GLY A 26 20.42 21.31 9.06
C GLY A 26 19.02 21.93 9.09
N GLN A 27 18.94 23.27 9.09
CA GLN A 27 17.66 23.99 9.01
C GLN A 27 16.94 23.77 7.68
N VAL A 28 17.65 23.74 6.56
CA VAL A 28 17.07 23.45 5.24
C VAL A 28 16.49 22.04 5.20
N ILE A 29 17.25 21.03 5.67
CA ILE A 29 16.78 19.64 5.75
C ILE A 29 15.52 19.55 6.63
N LYS A 30 15.50 20.25 7.77
CA LYS A 30 14.32 20.27 8.65
C LYS A 30 13.09 20.83 7.95
N ARG A 31 13.22 21.97 7.26
CA ARG A 31 12.10 22.56 6.50
C ARG A 31 11.65 21.64 5.35
N MET A 32 12.58 20.96 4.69
CA MET A 32 12.24 19.98 3.65
C MET A 32 11.47 18.80 4.23
N MET A 33 11.82 18.31 5.42
CA MET A 33 11.06 17.26 6.09
C MET A 33 9.62 17.71 6.39
N ASP A 34 9.43 18.92 6.89
CA ASP A 34 8.09 19.47 7.17
C ASP A 34 7.24 19.54 5.88
N VAL A 35 7.83 19.97 4.76
CA VAL A 35 7.16 20.01 3.45
C VAL A 35 6.78 18.61 2.95
N ILE A 36 7.68 17.63 3.08
CA ILE A 36 7.43 16.25 2.68
C ILE A 36 6.28 15.65 3.50
N GLN A 37 6.24 15.91 4.81
CA GLN A 37 5.19 15.43 5.70
C GLN A 37 3.81 16.01 5.32
N GLU A 38 3.77 17.29 4.93
CA GLU A 38 2.53 17.91 4.46
C GLU A 38 2.04 17.31 3.14
N ILE A 39 2.97 17.06 2.20
CA ILE A 39 2.64 16.38 0.93
C ILE A 39 2.10 14.97 1.21
N GLU A 40 2.72 14.20 2.09
CA GLU A 40 2.25 12.86 2.48
C GLU A 40 0.81 12.93 3.03
N ARG A 41 0.54 13.87 3.95
CA ARG A 41 -0.80 14.04 4.52
C ARG A 41 -1.84 14.37 3.44
N GLN A 42 -1.51 15.26 2.51
CA GLN A 42 -2.42 15.63 1.42
C GLN A 42 -2.69 14.45 0.47
N LEU A 43 -1.65 13.67 0.13
CA LEU A 43 -1.83 12.47 -0.68
C LEU A 43 -2.68 11.43 0.03
N LEU A 44 -2.51 11.23 1.33
CA LEU A 44 -3.35 10.34 2.11
C LEU A 44 -4.82 10.80 2.13
N MET A 45 -5.08 12.10 2.28
CA MET A 45 -6.46 12.64 2.22
C MET A 45 -7.10 12.37 0.86
N VAL A 46 -6.38 12.65 -0.24
CA VAL A 46 -6.87 12.36 -1.60
C VAL A 46 -7.14 10.87 -1.78
N LEU A 47 -6.25 9.99 -1.31
CA LEU A 47 -6.46 8.54 -1.40
C LEU A 47 -7.71 8.10 -0.62
N LEU A 48 -7.93 8.62 0.59
CA LEU A 48 -9.09 8.28 1.40
C LEU A 48 -10.40 8.80 0.79
N GLU A 49 -10.41 10.02 0.25
CA GLU A 49 -11.58 10.61 -0.41
C GLU A 49 -11.94 9.91 -1.72
N ASN A 50 -10.95 9.35 -2.42
CA ASN A 50 -11.15 8.66 -3.70
C ASN A 50 -11.18 7.13 -3.56
N MET A 51 -11.10 6.59 -2.34
CA MET A 51 -11.41 5.19 -2.14
C MET A 51 -12.90 5.01 -2.43
N PRO A 52 -13.29 4.13 -3.37
CA PRO A 52 -14.69 3.76 -3.48
C PRO A 52 -15.11 3.26 -2.11
N GLU A 53 -16.30 3.64 -1.63
CA GLU A 53 -16.88 3.05 -0.43
C GLU A 53 -16.80 1.54 -0.62
N VAL A 54 -15.82 0.90 0.01
CA VAL A 54 -15.79 -0.56 0.10
C VAL A 54 -17.05 -0.83 0.85
N SER A 55 -18.05 -1.31 0.12
CA SER A 55 -19.40 -1.45 0.57
C SER A 55 -19.35 -2.32 1.81
N ALA A 56 -19.28 -1.68 2.98
CA ALA A 56 -19.54 -2.27 4.27
C ALA A 56 -21.04 -2.57 4.39
N GLU A 57 -21.80 -2.34 3.32
CA GLU A 57 -23.13 -2.85 3.09
C GLU A 57 -23.07 -4.19 2.35
N LYS A 58 -23.64 -5.21 3.01
CA LYS A 58 -23.83 -6.60 2.57
C LYS A 58 -22.69 -7.58 2.83
N ARG A 59 -22.17 -7.58 4.05
CA ARG A 59 -22.07 -8.87 4.75
C ARG A 59 -23.47 -9.21 5.30
N GLN A 60 -24.42 -9.44 4.38
CA GLN A 60 -25.68 -10.07 4.73
C GLN A 60 -25.33 -11.48 5.17
N GLU A 61 -25.29 -11.67 6.49
CA GLU A 61 -25.61 -12.94 7.10
C GLU A 61 -26.93 -13.44 6.48
N GLY A 62 -26.91 -14.65 5.93
CA GLY A 62 -28.14 -15.34 5.54
C GLY A 62 -28.16 -15.83 4.11
N THR A 63 -27.74 -17.08 3.95
CA THR A 63 -28.18 -18.03 2.91
C THR A 63 -27.64 -17.81 1.49
N SER A 64 -27.29 -18.92 0.84
CA SER A 64 -27.05 -19.03 -0.61
C SER A 64 -25.62 -18.80 -1.12
N LEU A 65 -24.62 -19.39 -0.48
CA LEU A 65 -23.47 -20.00 -1.18
C LEU A 65 -22.93 -21.19 -0.36
N LEU A 66 -23.78 -22.20 -0.09
CA LEU A 66 -23.26 -23.52 0.28
C LEU A 66 -22.71 -24.18 -1.00
N ASN A 67 -21.49 -23.83 -1.39
CA ASN A 67 -20.71 -24.60 -2.36
C ASN A 67 -20.10 -25.82 -1.66
N GLY A 68 -20.96 -26.64 -1.05
CA GLY A 68 -20.61 -27.94 -0.47
C GLY A 68 -21.07 -29.07 -1.39
N PRO A 69 -20.53 -30.29 -1.22
CA PRO A 69 -21.01 -31.45 -1.97
C PRO A 69 -22.51 -31.62 -1.76
N GLN A 70 -23.24 -31.82 -2.86
CA GLN A 70 -24.68 -32.08 -2.89
C GLN A 70 -25.02 -33.22 -1.93
N ILE A 71 -25.88 -32.96 -0.94
CA ILE A 71 -26.22 -33.91 0.14
C ILE A 71 -27.46 -34.74 -0.24
N HIS A 72 -28.27 -34.25 -1.20
CA HIS A 72 -29.53 -34.86 -1.61
C HIS A 72 -29.44 -35.39 -3.04
N ALA A 73 -29.17 -36.68 -3.18
CA ALA A 73 -28.98 -37.34 -4.48
C ALA A 73 -30.25 -37.42 -5.35
N ASP A 74 -31.41 -37.07 -4.79
CA ASP A 74 -32.74 -37.14 -5.40
C ASP A 74 -33.30 -35.76 -5.84
N ALA A 75 -32.52 -34.69 -5.68
CA ALA A 75 -32.95 -33.35 -6.08
C ALA A 75 -32.97 -33.17 -7.61
N PRO A 76 -33.93 -32.39 -8.16
CA PRO A 76 -33.99 -32.11 -9.59
C PRO A 76 -32.72 -31.39 -10.07
N GLY A 77 -32.08 -31.93 -11.11
CA GLY A 77 -30.80 -31.43 -11.65
C GLY A 77 -29.56 -32.14 -11.11
N VAL A 78 -29.72 -33.15 -10.24
CA VAL A 78 -28.61 -34.02 -9.82
C VAL A 78 -28.45 -35.15 -10.83
N VAL A 79 -27.25 -35.26 -11.40
CA VAL A 79 -26.85 -36.35 -12.30
C VAL A 79 -26.17 -37.42 -11.46
N ALA A 80 -26.83 -38.55 -11.26
CA ALA A 80 -26.38 -39.62 -10.36
C ALA A 80 -25.87 -40.87 -11.10
N ASN A 81 -26.07 -40.96 -12.41
CA ASN A 81 -25.59 -42.07 -13.25
C ASN A 81 -25.13 -41.60 -14.65
N GLN A 82 -24.42 -42.47 -15.37
CA GLN A 82 -23.82 -42.14 -16.67
C GLN A 82 -24.88 -41.88 -17.76
N ASP A 83 -26.01 -42.59 -17.73
CA ASP A 83 -27.09 -42.39 -18.70
C ASP A 83 -27.66 -40.96 -18.63
N GLN A 84 -27.79 -40.41 -17.42
CA GLN A 84 -28.22 -39.03 -17.20
C GLN A 84 -27.17 -37.98 -17.60
N VAL A 85 -25.87 -38.35 -17.60
CA VAL A 85 -24.81 -37.48 -18.12
C VAL A 85 -24.97 -37.35 -19.64
N ASP A 86 -25.23 -38.47 -20.31
CA ASP A 86 -25.37 -38.53 -21.75
C ASP A 86 -26.63 -37.78 -22.21
N ASP A 87 -27.77 -37.98 -21.53
CA ASP A 87 -29.02 -37.23 -21.78
C ASP A 87 -28.82 -35.70 -21.62
N LEU A 88 -28.00 -35.28 -20.65
CA LEU A 88 -27.71 -33.86 -20.42
C LEU A 88 -26.84 -33.28 -21.56
N LEU A 89 -25.85 -34.03 -22.04
CA LEU A 89 -25.00 -33.63 -23.16
C LEU A 89 -25.81 -33.51 -24.45
N ASP A 90 -26.69 -34.47 -24.72
CA ASP A 90 -27.62 -34.45 -25.86
C ASP A 90 -28.52 -33.21 -25.81
N SER A 91 -29.05 -32.84 -24.62
CA SER A 91 -29.90 -31.66 -24.44
C SER A 91 -29.17 -30.33 -24.69
N LEU A 92 -27.84 -30.31 -24.54
CA LEU A 92 -26.96 -29.16 -24.80
C LEU A 92 -26.41 -29.15 -26.23
N GLY A 93 -26.71 -30.19 -27.02
CA GLY A 93 -26.30 -30.32 -28.43
C GLY A 93 -24.86 -30.81 -28.64
N PHE A 94 -24.33 -31.58 -27.69
CA PHE A 94 -23.06 -32.31 -27.82
C PHE A 94 -23.28 -33.76 -28.25
#